data_AF-A0A162PKE7-F1
#
_entry.id   AF-A0A162PKE7-F1
#
_cell.length_a   1.000
_cell.length_b   1.000
_cell.length_c   1.000
_cell.angle_alpha   90.00
_cell.angle_beta   90.00
_cell.angle_gamma   90.00
#
_symmetry.space_group_name_H-M   'P 1'
#
loop_
_entity.id
_entity.type
_entity.pdbx_description
1 polymer ?
#
loop_
_entity_poly.entity_id
_entity_poly.type
_entity_poly.pdbx_seq_one_letter_code
_entity_poly.pdbx_strand_id
1 'polypeptide(L)'
;MEKCQTGWNSLCGLRNIDYSTFSTNASDVPYELFKQLFHLLLSRCNRLPTRHRLRIPKDLLLVYSTTITVGKSRLLWALFHGQRAGIKLHVALSTTTEQPVRVIETNAKVYDGPIGDKLADKNYILVQDRAYGNIKRFDQYAR
;
A
#
# COMPACT_ATOMS: atom_id res chain seq x y z
N MET A 1 -15.40 43.52 19.13
CA MET A 1 -15.95 42.47 18.26
C MET A 1 -15.19 41.20 18.54
N GLU A 2 -15.74 40.36 19.43
CA GLU A 2 -15.21 39.04 19.75
C GLU A 2 -15.35 38.12 18.53
N LYS A 3 -14.24 37.52 18.09
CA LYS A 3 -14.29 36.39 17.17
C LYS A 3 -14.42 35.12 18.00
N CYS A 4 -15.64 34.58 18.08
CA CYS A 4 -15.89 33.20 18.47
C CYS A 4 -15.18 32.25 17.49
N GLN A 5 -14.00 31.75 17.87
CA GLN A 5 -13.38 30.59 17.24
C GLN A 5 -13.76 29.33 18.03
N THR A 6 -15.03 28.95 17.94
CA THR A 6 -15.47 27.60 18.33
C THR A 6 -15.19 26.66 17.17
N GLY A 7 -13.91 26.31 17.00
CA GLY A 7 -13.45 25.29 16.06
C GLY A 7 -13.52 23.91 16.69
N TRP A 8 -13.89 22.90 15.91
CA TRP A 8 -14.02 21.47 16.26
C TRP A 8 -12.81 20.84 17.00
N ASN A 9 -11.69 21.55 17.06
CA ASN A 9 -10.42 21.12 17.64
C ASN A 9 -10.48 20.85 19.15
N SER A 10 -11.37 21.51 19.90
CA SER A 10 -11.49 21.32 21.35
C SER A 10 -12.15 19.99 21.75
N LEU A 11 -12.94 19.38 20.85
CA LEU A 11 -13.65 18.12 21.11
C LEU A 11 -12.77 16.88 20.93
N CYS A 12 -11.70 16.97 20.13
CA CYS A 12 -10.82 15.85 19.81
C CYS A 12 -9.47 15.87 20.54
N GLY A 13 -9.23 16.85 21.42
CA GLY A 13 -7.99 16.96 22.21
C GLY A 13 -6.73 17.23 21.38
N LEU A 14 -6.89 17.65 20.13
CA LEU A 14 -5.77 17.92 19.22
C LEU A 14 -5.28 19.35 19.40
N ARG A 15 -3.95 19.50 19.45
CA ARG A 15 -3.30 20.82 19.48
C ARG A 15 -3.70 21.62 18.24
N ASN A 16 -4.00 22.90 18.44
CA ASN A 16 -4.25 23.82 17.33
C ASN A 16 -2.94 24.01 16.55
N ILE A 17 -2.91 23.54 15.30
CA ILE A 17 -1.76 23.62 14.41
C ILE A 17 -2.13 24.59 13.29
N ASP A 18 -1.24 25.55 13.03
CA ASP A 18 -1.44 26.50 11.94
C ASP A 18 -1.29 25.78 10.59
N TYR A 19 -2.20 26.04 9.65
CA TYR A 19 -2.27 25.33 8.37
C TYR A 19 -0.95 25.47 7.57
N SER A 20 -0.28 26.62 7.73
CA SER A 20 1.02 26.95 7.15
C SER A 20 2.16 26.04 7.62
N THR A 21 2.02 25.38 8.78
CA THR A 21 3.05 24.53 9.42
C THR A 21 2.71 23.04 9.40
N PHE A 22 1.57 22.66 8.84
CA PHE A 22 1.11 21.26 8.80
C PHE A 22 2.13 20.32 8.12
N SER A 23 2.73 20.76 7.01
CA SER A 23 3.75 19.98 6.29
C SER A 23 5.06 19.85 7.06
N THR A 24 5.45 20.88 7.82
CA THR A 24 6.66 20.87 8.66
C THR A 24 6.50 19.90 9.83
N ASN A 25 5.32 19.89 10.46
CA ASN A 25 5.03 18.97 11.57
C ASN A 25 4.79 17.53 11.11
N ALA A 26 4.62 17.27 9.81
CA ALA A 26 4.41 15.93 9.28
C ALA A 26 5.60 14.99 9.50
N SER A 27 6.83 15.52 9.63
CA SER A 27 8.01 14.72 9.99
C SER A 27 7.95 14.15 11.40
N ASP A 28 7.19 14.79 12.30
CA ASP A 28 7.06 14.38 13.70
C ASP A 28 5.93 13.36 13.89
N VAL A 29 5.07 13.21 12.88
CA VAL A 29 3.98 12.24 12.88
C VAL A 29 4.56 10.84 12.59
N PRO A 30 4.32 9.84 13.45
CA PRO A 30 4.73 8.48 13.19
C PRO A 30 4.17 7.96 11.87
N TYR A 31 5.05 7.46 10.99
CA TYR A 31 4.67 7.01 9.65
C TYR A 31 3.66 5.84 9.68
N GLU A 32 3.58 5.10 10.78
CA GLU A 32 2.57 4.07 11.03
C GLU A 32 1.14 4.60 10.88
N LEU A 33 0.87 5.85 11.27
CA LEU A 33 -0.45 6.45 11.13
C LEU A 33 -0.82 6.65 9.66
N PHE A 34 0.12 7.11 8.83
CA PHE A 34 -0.10 7.22 7.39
C PHE A 34 -0.30 5.84 6.75
N LYS A 35 0.38 4.80 7.23
CA LYS A 35 0.15 3.42 6.78
C LYS A 35 -1.24 2.92 7.13
N GLN A 36 -1.68 3.14 8.37
CA GLN A 36 -3.04 2.79 8.79
C GLN A 36 -4.10 3.54 7.99
N LEU A 37 -3.91 4.85 7.78
CA LEU A 37 -4.78 5.67 6.97
C LEU A 37 -4.84 5.17 5.52
N PHE A 38 -3.70 4.82 4.93
CA PHE A 38 -3.64 4.27 3.59
C PHE A 38 -4.45 2.96 3.48
N HIS A 39 -4.28 2.02 4.40
CA HIS A 39 -5.06 0.78 4.41
C HIS A 39 -6.56 1.03 4.66
N LEU A 40 -6.90 2.02 5.48
CA LEU A 40 -8.29 2.44 5.67
C LEU A 40 -8.87 2.99 4.36
N LEU A 41 -8.14 3.86 3.65
CA LEU A 41 -8.55 4.39 2.35
C LEU A 41 -8.75 3.27 1.33
N LEU A 42 -7.82 2.31 1.23
CA LEU A 42 -7.97 1.14 0.37
C LEU A 42 -9.28 0.37 0.66
N SER A 43 -9.61 0.17 1.93
CA SER A 43 -10.86 -0.52 2.33
C SER A 43 -12.14 0.25 1.97
N ARG A 44 -12.03 1.57 1.78
CA ARG A 44 -13.16 2.46 1.45
C ARG A 44 -13.31 2.69 -0.04
N CYS A 45 -12.20 2.85 -0.76
CA CYS A 45 -12.20 3.17 -2.20
C CYS A 45 -12.55 1.97 -3.09
N ASN A 46 -12.35 0.73 -2.61
CA ASN A 46 -12.68 -0.50 -3.34
C ASN A 46 -14.18 -0.82 -3.45
N ARG A 47 -15.07 0.17 -3.32
CA ARG A 47 -16.53 -0.03 -3.23
C ARG A 47 -17.29 0.21 -4.53
N LEU A 48 -16.66 0.77 -5.56
CA LEU A 48 -17.29 1.08 -6.84
C LEU A 48 -16.69 0.22 -7.96
N PRO A 49 -17.48 -0.61 -8.66
CA PRO A 49 -16.98 -1.35 -9.81
C PRO A 49 -16.79 -0.42 -11.02
N THR A 50 -15.63 -0.51 -11.68
CA THR A 50 -15.38 0.17 -12.96
C THR A 50 -16.11 -0.58 -14.08
N ARG A 51 -16.61 0.16 -15.08
CA ARG A 51 -17.54 -0.33 -16.12
C ARG A 51 -16.95 -1.37 -17.10
N HIS A 52 -15.64 -1.60 -17.09
CA HIS A 52 -14.99 -2.53 -18.02
C HIS A 52 -14.77 -3.89 -17.38
N ARG A 53 -15.67 -4.82 -17.70
CA ARG A 53 -15.56 -6.23 -17.31
C ARG A 53 -15.04 -7.05 -18.48
N LEU A 54 -13.93 -7.76 -18.30
CA LEU A 54 -13.51 -8.78 -19.25
C LEU A 54 -14.59 -9.86 -19.32
N ARG A 55 -14.80 -10.46 -20.49
CA ARG A 55 -15.75 -11.59 -20.69
C ARG A 55 -15.28 -12.91 -20.07
N ILE A 56 -14.42 -12.85 -19.05
CA ILE A 56 -13.83 -14.00 -18.35
C ILE A 56 -14.63 -14.21 -17.06
N PRO A 57 -14.93 -15.46 -16.65
CA PRO A 57 -15.75 -15.74 -15.48
C PRO A 57 -15.14 -15.27 -14.15
N LYS A 58 -13.80 -15.13 -14.08
CA LYS A 58 -13.06 -14.60 -12.93
C LYS A 58 -12.29 -13.34 -13.34
N ASP A 59 -12.25 -12.36 -12.45
CA ASP A 59 -11.48 -11.14 -12.62
C ASP A 59 -9.98 -11.41 -12.52
N LEU A 60 -9.16 -10.58 -13.18
CA LEU A 60 -7.71 -10.67 -13.09
C LEU A 60 -7.19 -9.91 -11.87
N LEU A 61 -6.22 -10.49 -11.19
CA LEU A 61 -5.46 -9.86 -10.12
C LEU A 61 -4.00 -9.72 -10.57
N LEU A 62 -3.59 -8.49 -10.85
CA LEU A 62 -2.22 -8.18 -11.27
C LEU A 62 -1.35 -8.04 -10.02
N VAL A 63 -0.32 -8.86 -9.90
CA VAL A 63 0.66 -8.77 -8.81
C VAL A 63 1.99 -8.28 -9.36
N TYR A 64 2.44 -7.15 -8.83
CA TYR A 64 3.72 -6.55 -9.17
C TYR A 64 4.36 -5.92 -7.92
N SER A 65 5.64 -5.58 -8.03
CA SER A 65 6.35 -4.83 -6.98
C SER A 65 7.07 -3.63 -7.55
N THR A 66 7.11 -2.56 -6.76
CA THR A 66 7.90 -1.36 -7.04
C THR A 66 8.85 -1.11 -5.89
N THR A 67 10.13 -0.89 -6.22
CA THR A 67 11.16 -0.55 -5.22
C THR A 67 11.36 0.96 -5.21
N ILE A 68 11.21 1.58 -4.04
CA ILE A 68 11.45 3.00 -3.81
C ILE A 68 12.75 3.12 -3.03
N THR A 69 13.76 3.75 -3.63
CA THR A 69 15.06 3.97 -3.00
C THR A 69 15.26 5.43 -2.64
N VAL A 70 15.83 5.68 -1.46
CA VAL A 70 16.15 7.00 -0.93
C VAL A 70 17.57 7.00 -0.34
N GLY A 71 18.06 8.18 0.06
CA GLY A 71 19.31 8.27 0.81
C GLY A 71 19.23 7.57 2.16
N LYS A 72 20.32 6.95 2.61
CA LYS A 72 20.37 6.20 3.88
C LYS A 72 19.86 6.99 5.09
N SER A 73 20.08 8.30 5.14
CA SER A 73 19.60 9.18 6.21
C SER A 73 18.09 9.38 6.25
N ARG A 74 17.38 9.12 5.14
CA ARG A 74 15.92 9.33 5.06
C ARG A 74 15.11 8.16 5.59
N LEU A 75 15.64 6.93 5.50
CA LEU A 75 15.00 5.72 6.01
C LEU A 75 16.03 4.84 6.72
N LEU A 76 16.38 5.24 7.95
CA LEU A 76 17.41 4.56 8.75
C LEU A 76 17.09 3.09 9.03
N TRP A 77 15.80 2.74 9.09
CA TRP A 77 15.32 1.38 9.35
C TRP A 77 15.26 0.50 8.08
N ALA A 78 15.32 1.09 6.87
CA ALA A 78 15.13 0.38 5.61
C ALA A 78 16.45 0.25 4.81
N LEU A 79 17.51 -0.26 5.44
CA LEU A 79 18.84 -0.32 4.82
C LEU A 79 18.85 -1.13 3.51
N PHE A 80 19.33 -0.52 2.44
CA PHE A 80 19.48 -1.11 1.11
C PHE A 80 20.96 -1.11 0.68
N HIS A 81 21.28 -1.52 -0.55
CA HIS A 81 22.67 -1.64 -0.99
C HIS A 81 23.46 -0.31 -0.89
N GLY A 82 24.68 -0.37 -0.34
CA GLY A 82 25.58 0.78 -0.22
C GLY A 82 25.09 1.85 0.76
N GLN A 83 25.08 3.11 0.31
CA GLN A 83 24.60 4.28 1.07
C GLN A 83 23.13 4.62 0.77
N ARG A 84 22.35 3.62 0.34
CA ARG A 84 20.93 3.77 0.04
C ARG A 84 20.08 3.07 1.08
N ALA A 85 18.91 3.61 1.32
CA ALA A 85 17.82 2.92 1.98
C ALA A 85 16.70 2.68 0.95
N GLY A 86 15.86 1.69 1.16
CA GLY A 86 14.81 1.38 0.22
C GLY A 86 13.75 0.48 0.81
N ILE A 87 12.53 0.75 0.38
CA ILE A 87 11.36 -0.08 0.64
C ILE A 87 10.88 -0.66 -0.68
N LYS A 88 10.20 -1.79 -0.60
CA LYS A 88 9.51 -2.40 -1.74
C LYS A 88 8.04 -2.51 -1.40
N LEU A 89 7.21 -2.05 -2.32
CA LEU A 89 5.77 -2.15 -2.24
C LEU A 89 5.34 -3.26 -3.20
N HIS A 90 4.75 -4.32 -2.66
CA HIS A 90 4.15 -5.38 -3.44
C HIS A 90 2.64 -5.13 -3.50
N VAL A 91 2.10 -5.01 -4.69
CA VAL A 91 0.73 -4.57 -4.94
C VAL A 91 -0.02 -5.66 -5.69
N ALA A 92 -1.20 -6.02 -5.17
CA ALA A 92 -2.21 -6.79 -5.88
C ALA A 92 -3.30 -5.83 -6.36
N LEU A 93 -3.40 -5.64 -7.68
CA LEU A 93 -4.29 -4.70 -8.34
C LEU A 93 -5.42 -5.46 -9.05
N SER A 94 -6.67 -5.09 -8.80
CA SER A 94 -7.80 -5.63 -9.55
C SER A 94 -7.94 -4.91 -10.88
N THR A 95 -8.02 -5.64 -11.98
CA THR A 95 -8.25 -5.02 -13.30
C THR A 95 -9.65 -4.46 -13.46
N THR A 96 -10.63 -4.98 -12.71
CA THR A 96 -12.04 -4.59 -12.84
C THR A 96 -12.36 -3.31 -12.08
N THR A 97 -11.64 -3.00 -10.99
CA THR A 97 -11.78 -1.72 -10.28
C THR A 97 -10.65 -0.75 -10.60
N GLU A 98 -9.55 -1.24 -11.18
CA GLU A 98 -8.28 -0.50 -11.31
C GLU A 98 -7.76 0.02 -9.96
N GLN A 99 -8.13 -0.66 -8.87
CA GLN A 99 -7.75 -0.29 -7.52
C GLN A 99 -6.88 -1.36 -6.85
N PRO A 100 -6.01 -0.98 -5.90
CA PRO A 100 -5.24 -1.93 -5.12
C PRO A 100 -6.16 -2.70 -4.17
N VAL A 101 -6.16 -4.02 -4.30
CA VAL A 101 -6.87 -4.92 -3.37
C VAL A 101 -6.04 -5.10 -2.10
N ARG A 102 -4.72 -5.28 -2.26
CA ARG A 102 -3.78 -5.47 -1.16
C ARG A 102 -2.43 -4.87 -1.51
N VAL A 103 -1.81 -4.26 -0.52
CA VAL A 103 -0.45 -3.73 -0.62
C VAL A 103 0.34 -4.23 0.58
N ILE A 104 1.54 -4.74 0.35
CA ILE A 104 2.46 -5.19 1.39
C ILE A 104 3.76 -4.43 1.23
N GLU A 105 4.16 -3.72 2.29
CA GLU A 105 5.46 -3.07 2.40
C GLU A 105 6.49 -4.05 2.95
N THR A 106 7.68 -4.07 2.33
CA THR A 106 8.86 -4.79 2.82
C THR A 106 10.11 -3.92 2.67
N ASN A 107 11.21 -4.34 3.30
CA ASN A 107 12.52 -3.76 2.97
C ASN A 107 12.88 -4.14 1.51
N ALA A 108 13.51 -3.24 0.77
CA ALA A 108 13.87 -3.45 -0.62
C ALA A 108 14.70 -4.71 -0.92
N LYS A 109 15.40 -5.27 0.08
CA LYS A 109 16.17 -6.52 -0.06
C LYS A 109 15.30 -7.78 -0.10
N VAL A 110 14.04 -7.70 0.30
CA VAL A 110 13.16 -8.87 0.38
C VAL A 110 12.79 -9.33 -1.03
N TYR A 111 12.91 -10.64 -1.27
CA TYR A 111 12.54 -11.27 -2.52
C TYR A 111 11.02 -11.37 -2.69
N ASP A 112 10.58 -11.37 -3.95
CA ASP A 112 9.16 -11.25 -4.30
C ASP A 112 8.38 -12.56 -4.10
N GLY A 113 9.02 -13.71 -4.35
CA GLY A 113 8.43 -15.05 -4.23
C GLY A 113 7.64 -15.28 -2.92
N PRO A 114 8.26 -15.16 -1.74
CA PRO A 114 7.57 -15.35 -0.45
C PRO A 114 6.42 -14.38 -0.20
N ILE A 115 6.46 -13.19 -0.79
CA ILE A 115 5.40 -12.17 -0.63
C ILE A 115 4.24 -12.45 -1.59
N GLY A 116 4.50 -13.05 -2.74
CA GLY A 116 3.48 -13.48 -3.70
C GLY A 116 2.42 -14.36 -3.06
N ASP A 117 2.80 -15.23 -2.12
CA ASP A 117 1.87 -16.13 -1.43
C ASP A 117 0.91 -15.36 -0.50
N LYS A 118 1.33 -14.22 0.04
CA LYS A 118 0.50 -13.33 0.86
C LYS A 118 -0.43 -12.45 0.01
N LEU A 119 -0.12 -12.27 -1.28
CA LEU A 119 -0.91 -11.46 -2.22
C LEU A 119 -1.86 -12.30 -3.07
N ALA A 120 -1.62 -13.61 -3.19
CA ALA A 120 -2.46 -14.51 -3.97
C ALA A 120 -3.86 -14.64 -3.38
N ASP A 121 -4.86 -14.70 -4.27
CA ASP A 121 -6.26 -14.93 -3.94
C ASP A 121 -6.89 -15.84 -5.00
N LYS A 122 -7.47 -16.96 -4.57
CA LYS A 122 -8.06 -18.01 -5.44
C LYS A 122 -9.35 -17.57 -6.13
N ASN A 123 -9.96 -16.48 -5.66
CA ASN A 123 -11.15 -15.88 -6.28
C ASN A 123 -10.81 -15.20 -7.62
N TYR A 124 -9.54 -14.88 -7.86
CA TYR A 124 -9.06 -14.21 -9.07
C TYR A 124 -8.23 -15.14 -9.94
N ILE A 125 -8.04 -14.74 -11.20
CA ILE A 125 -6.97 -15.26 -12.05
C ILE A 125 -5.73 -14.41 -11.78
N LEU A 126 -4.70 -15.04 -11.23
CA LEU A 126 -3.48 -14.36 -10.83
C LEU A 126 -2.57 -14.13 -12.04
N VAL A 127 -2.18 -12.88 -12.28
CA VAL A 127 -1.20 -12.48 -13.30
C VAL A 127 -0.03 -11.84 -12.59
N GLN A 128 1.16 -12.40 -12.75
CA GLN A 128 2.36 -11.97 -12.01
C GLN A 128 3.62 -12.30 -12.80
N ASP A 129 4.71 -11.61 -12.47
CA ASP A 129 6.02 -11.91 -13.04
C ASP A 129 6.59 -13.25 -12.53
N ARG A 130 7.53 -13.83 -13.27
CA ARG A 130 8.27 -15.05 -12.95
C ARG A 130 8.92 -15.00 -11.57
N ALA A 131 9.33 -13.82 -11.09
CA ALA A 131 9.92 -13.65 -9.76
C ALA A 131 8.99 -14.09 -8.61
N TYR A 132 7.67 -14.13 -8.85
CA TYR A 132 6.67 -14.63 -7.92
C TYR A 132 6.34 -16.13 -8.10
N GLY A 133 6.93 -16.78 -9.12
CA GLY A 133 6.66 -18.17 -9.45
C GLY A 133 7.14 -19.13 -8.37
N ASN A 134 6.23 -19.96 -7.86
CA ASN A 134 6.53 -21.03 -6.91
C ASN A 134 5.80 -22.30 -7.36
N ILE A 135 6.55 -23.35 -7.73
CA ILE A 135 5.99 -24.59 -8.31
C ILE A 135 5.00 -25.24 -7.34
N LYS A 136 5.35 -25.32 -6.05
CA LYS A 136 4.47 -25.89 -5.01
C LYS A 136 3.13 -25.17 -4.87
N ARG A 137 3.07 -23.91 -5.29
CA ARG A 137 1.82 -23.13 -5.26
C ARG A 137 0.92 -23.46 -6.44
N PHE A 138 1.47 -23.80 -7.60
CA PHE A 138 0.66 -24.18 -8.76
C PHE A 138 -0.20 -25.42 -8.46
N ASP A 139 0.33 -26.35 -7.65
CA ASP A 139 -0.41 -27.53 -7.17
C ASP A 139 -1.69 -27.17 -6.38
N GLN A 140 -1.79 -25.96 -5.81
CA GLN A 140 -2.97 -25.51 -5.08
C GLN A 140 -4.12 -25.06 -5.98
N TYR A 141 -3.85 -24.81 -7.26
CA TYR A 141 -4.83 -24.41 -8.28
C TYR A 141 -5.27 -25.57 -9.17
N ALA A 142 -4.59 -26.72 -9.10
CA ALA A 142 -4.91 -27.93 -9.85
C ALA A 142 -6.03 -28.79 -9.20
N ARG A 143 -6.61 -28.34 -8.08
CA ARG A 143 -7.70 -29.03 -7.36
C ARG A 143 -9.04 -28.36 -7.60
#